data_AF-A0A2G5BAM8-F1
#
_entry.id   AF-A0A2G5BAM8-F1
#
_cell.length_a   1.000
_cell.length_b   1.000
_cell.length_c   1.000
_cell.angle_alpha   90.00
_cell.angle_beta   90.00
_cell.angle_gamma   90.00
#
_symmetry.space_group_name_H-M   'P 1'
#
loop_
_entity.id
_entity.type
_entity.pdbx_description
1 polymer ?
#
loop_
_entity_poly.entity_id
_entity_poly.type
_entity_poly.pdbx_seq_one_letter_code
_entity_poly.pdbx_strand_id
1 'polypeptide(L)' 'NTHNDEDEWDKRIRRTGCFEENERVLICHADTGDWRKCLREMAAFKRCMQHHAQ' A
#
# COMPACT_ATOMS: atom_id res chain seq x y z
N ASN A 1 -1.01 17.83 15.61
CA ASN A 1 0.22 18.26 14.92
C ASN A 1 0.07 17.86 13.46
N THR A 2 0.00 18.86 12.58
CA THR A 2 0.12 18.85 11.10
C THR A 2 -0.62 17.77 10.29
N HIS A 3 -1.85 18.08 9.86
CA HIS A 3 -2.63 17.34 8.85
C HIS A 3 -2.79 18.20 7.59
N ASN A 4 -1.69 18.71 7.01
CA ASN A 4 -1.73 19.50 5.77
C ASN A 4 -0.56 19.23 4.82
N ASP A 5 0.29 18.26 5.12
CA ASP A 5 1.20 17.66 4.16
C ASP A 5 0.67 16.23 3.96
N GLU A 6 0.40 15.82 2.71
CA GLU A 6 0.28 14.38 2.44
C GLU A 6 1.47 13.70 3.11
N ASP A 7 1.25 12.61 3.87
CA ASP A 7 2.33 11.89 4.53
C ASP A 7 3.43 11.64 3.49
N GLU A 8 4.68 11.96 3.83
CA GLU A 8 5.81 11.69 2.94
C GLU A 8 5.84 10.20 2.52
N TRP A 9 5.27 9.31 3.34
CA TRP A 9 5.00 7.93 2.97
C TRP A 9 3.99 7.80 1.81
N ASP A 10 2.83 8.44 1.90
CA ASP A 10 1.83 8.43 0.82
C ASP A 10 2.41 9.00 -0.48
N LYS A 11 3.16 10.11 -0.40
CA LYS A 11 3.85 10.68 -1.56
C LYS A 11 4.81 9.69 -2.20
N ARG A 12 5.59 8.95 -1.40
CA ARG A 12 6.52 7.93 -1.90
C ARG A 12 5.77 6.78 -2.57
N ILE A 13 4.69 6.30 -1.97
CA ILE A 13 3.88 5.21 -2.54
C ILE A 13 3.18 5.66 -3.83
N ARG A 14 2.63 6.88 -3.90
CA ARG A 14 2.04 7.41 -5.15
C ARG A 14 3.04 7.41 -6.30
N ARG A 15 4.31 7.70 -6.04
CA ARG A 15 5.39 7.68 -7.05
C ARG A 15 5.74 6.29 -7.57
N THR A 16 5.36 5.21 -6.88
CA THR A 16 5.64 3.84 -7.36
C THR A 16 4.66 3.38 -8.43
N GLY A 17 3.52 4.06 -8.59
CA GLY A 17 2.40 3.58 -9.42
C GLY A 17 1.53 2.50 -8.76
N CYS A 18 1.85 2.09 -7.52
CA CYS A 18 1.18 0.98 -6.81
C CYS A 18 0.38 1.44 -5.58
N PHE A 19 -0.15 2.67 -5.61
CA PHE A 19 -0.88 3.24 -4.49
C PHE A 19 -2.18 2.50 -4.18
N GLU A 20 -2.94 2.09 -5.20
CA GLU A 20 -4.20 1.38 -5.01
C GLU A 20 -4.00 0.00 -4.35
N GLU A 21 -2.99 -0.77 -4.79
CA GLU A 21 -2.69 -2.07 -4.18
C GLU A 21 -2.21 -1.92 -2.74
N ASN A 22 -1.42 -0.88 -2.44
CA ASN A 22 -1.02 -0.56 -1.09
C ASN A 22 -2.22 -0.18 -0.20
N GLU A 23 -3.16 0.63 -0.70
CA GLU A 23 -4.39 0.99 0.02
C GLU A 23 -5.23 -0.26 0.33
N ARG A 24 -5.37 -1.18 -0.62
CA ARG A 24 -6.08 -2.46 -0.39
C ARG A 24 -5.45 -3.31 0.70
N VAL A 25 -4.12 -3.31 0.77
CA VAL A 25 -3.38 -3.99 1.85
C VAL A 25 -3.67 -3.34 3.21
N LEU A 26 -3.62 -2.00 3.28
CA LEU A 26 -3.92 -1.26 4.50
C LEU A 26 -5.36 -1.47 4.97
N ILE A 27 -6.34 -1.42 4.07
CA ILE A 27 -7.75 -1.67 4.37
C ILE A 27 -7.93 -3.09 4.93
N CYS A 28 -7.35 -4.10 4.28
CA CYS A 28 -7.43 -5.47 4.79
C CYS A 28 -6.83 -5.61 6.19
N HIS A 29 -5.68 -4.97 6.46
CA HIS A 29 -5.09 -5.02 7.80
C HIS A 29 -5.93 -4.25 8.83
N ALA A 30 -6.52 -3.11 8.46
CA ALA A 30 -7.42 -2.36 9.33
C ALA A 30 -8.67 -3.16 9.71
N ASP A 31 -9.24 -3.90 8.75
CA ASP A 31 -10.43 -4.74 8.97
C ASP A 31 -10.12 -5.99 9.80
N THR A 32 -8.96 -6.61 9.58
CA THR A 32 -8.65 -7.94 10.14
C THR A 32 -7.75 -7.91 11.36
N GLY A 33 -6.96 -6.84 11.54
CA GLY A 33 -5.89 -6.74 12.51
C GLY A 33 -4.74 -7.74 12.31
N ASP A 34 -4.71 -8.48 11.19
CA ASP A 34 -3.73 -9.55 10.95
C ASP A 34 -3.32 -9.64 9.47
N TRP A 35 -2.09 -9.20 9.19
CA TRP A 35 -1.46 -9.25 7.86
C TRP A 35 -1.47 -10.64 7.22
N ARG A 36 -1.49 -11.73 8.01
CA ARG A 36 -1.55 -13.10 7.48
C ARG A 36 -2.88 -13.42 6.79
N LYS A 37 -3.93 -12.64 7.05
CA LYS A 37 -5.23 -12.76 6.35
C LYS A 37 -5.25 -11.96 5.03
N CYS A 38 -4.25 -11.13 4.78
CA CYS A 38 -4.16 -10.21 3.64
C CYS A 38 -3.18 -10.69 2.56
N LEU A 39 -2.87 -11.99 2.50
CA LEU A 39 -1.87 -12.53 1.59
C LEU A 39 -2.19 -12.26 0.11
N ARG A 40 -3.48 -12.18 -0.23
CA ARG A 40 -3.93 -11.89 -1.60
C ARG A 40 -3.60 -10.45 -2.00
N GLU A 41 -3.92 -9.50 -1.12
CA GLU A 41 -3.67 -8.06 -1.28
C GLU A 41 -2.15 -7.82 -1.29
N MET A 42 -1.40 -8.44 -0.37
CA MET A 42 0.06 -8.36 -0.32
C MET A 42 0.71 -8.91 -1.60
N ALA A 43 0.19 -10.01 -2.15
CA ALA A 43 0.69 -10.58 -3.41
C ALA A 43 0.39 -9.66 -4.61
N ALA A 44 -0.77 -9.00 -4.63
CA ALA A 44 -1.10 -8.00 -5.66
C ALA A 44 -0.15 -6.80 -5.59
N PHE A 45 0.06 -6.24 -4.40
CA PHE A 45 1.00 -5.13 -4.19
C PHE A 45 2.42 -5.51 -4.62
N LYS A 46 2.90 -6.71 -4.23
CA LYS A 46 4.21 -7.20 -4.66
C LYS A 46 4.33 -7.31 -6.18
N ARG A 47 3.31 -7.83 -6.88
CA ARG A 47 3.31 -7.93 -8.34
C ARG A 47 3.36 -6.55 -9.01
N CYS A 48 2.59 -5.59 -8.49
CA CYS A 48 2.63 -4.22 -8.99
C CYS A 48 4.03 -3.63 -8.84
N MET A 49 4.62 -3.72 -7.64
CA MET A 49 5.96 -3.20 -7.38
C MET A 49 7.03 -3.84 -8.27
N GLN A 50 6.91 -5.14 -8.56
CA GLN A 50 7.80 -5.83 -9.50
C GLN A 50 7.65 -5.34 -10.95
N HIS A 51 6.44 -4.96 -11.35
CA HIS A 51 6.19 -4.41 -12.69
C HIS A 51 6.78 -3.00 -12.85
N HIS A 52 6.75 -2.19 -11.80
CA HIS A 52 7.22 -0.80 -11.79
C HIS A 52 8.66 -0.61 -11.29
N ALA A 53 9.35 -1.67 -10.88
CA ALA A 53 10.76 -1.64 -10.50
C ALA A 53 11.65 -1.53 -11.76
N GLN A 54 11.74 -0.34 -12.35
CA GLN A 54 12.74 0.04 -13.37
C GLN A 54 13.67 1.11 -12.78
#